data_AF-A0A524PHT9-F1
#
_entry.id   AF-A0A524PHT9-F1
#
_cell.length_a   1.000
_cell.length_b   1.000
_cell.length_c   1.000
_cell.angle_alpha   90.00
_cell.angle_beta   90.00
_cell.angle_gamma   90.00
#
_symmetry.space_group_name_H-M   'P 1'
#
loop_
_entity.id
_entity.type
_entity.pdbx_description
1 polymer ?
#
loop_
_entity_poly.entity_id
_entity_poly.type
_entity_poly.pdbx_seq_one_letter_code
_entity_poly.pdbx_strand_id
1 'polypeptide(L)'
;MQQDIAYELKQRMAAGAKVFGPLIGPGNEPETTVAAIKNIGFDYFMIENEHSLVGKETIYQYIRLAREYEIPILMRPEENNAHFRPYLDSGIQGLMVPQVDSVEQALFAVNQCYFPPLGKRGSGIGMSPYLLDGMDVATTPLTTMIEYVNRNIILMPQTESLAAIRELPRTL
;
A
#
# COMPACT_ATOMS: atom_id res chain seq x y z
N MET A 1 15.19 15.16 6.72
CA MET A 1 15.29 13.88 7.45
C MET A 1 14.49 12.88 6.66
N GLN A 2 15.00 11.68 6.45
CA GLN A 2 14.31 10.65 5.69
C GLN A 2 13.11 10.17 6.52
N GLN A 3 11.90 10.62 6.22
CA GLN A 3 10.73 10.32 7.05
C GLN A 3 10.05 9.05 6.55
N ASP A 4 10.20 7.97 7.33
CA ASP A 4 9.66 6.64 7.03
C ASP A 4 8.16 6.59 7.37
N ILE A 5 7.36 7.41 6.66
CA ILE A 5 5.97 7.73 7.04
C ILE A 5 5.05 6.50 7.05
N ALA A 6 5.28 5.54 6.14
CA ALA A 6 4.51 4.30 6.11
C ALA A 6 4.91 3.37 7.26
N TYR A 7 6.20 3.29 7.59
CA TYR A 7 6.66 2.52 8.73
C TYR A 7 6.13 3.11 10.03
N GLU A 8 6.13 4.43 10.19
CA GLU A 8 5.54 5.10 11.35
C GLU A 8 4.05 4.77 11.50
N LEU A 9 3.27 4.87 10.41
CA LEU A 9 1.86 4.45 10.39
C LEU A 9 1.71 2.99 10.82
N LYS A 10 2.52 2.09 10.26
CA LYS A 10 2.50 0.66 10.60
C LYS A 10 2.84 0.40 12.07
N GLN A 11 3.83 1.10 12.63
CA GLN A 11 4.19 0.99 14.05
C GLN A 11 3.04 1.48 14.95
N ARG A 12 2.39 2.59 14.58
CA ARG A 12 1.22 3.10 15.30
C ARG A 12 0.08 2.08 15.30
N MET A 13 -0.24 1.49 14.15
CA MET A 13 -1.25 0.44 14.03
C MET A 13 -0.90 -0.78 14.90
N ALA A 14 0.36 -1.24 14.85
CA ALA A 14 0.84 -2.38 15.65
C ALA A 14 0.78 -2.11 17.16
N ALA A 15 0.96 -0.86 17.58
CA ALA A 15 0.81 -0.43 18.97
C ALA A 15 -0.66 -0.27 19.42
N GLY A 16 -1.63 -0.55 18.54
CA GLY A 16 -3.06 -0.38 18.82
C GLY A 16 -3.54 1.07 18.79
N ALA A 17 -2.75 1.99 18.23
CA ALA A 17 -3.20 3.36 18.03
C ALA A 17 -4.33 3.41 17.01
N LYS A 18 -5.29 4.30 17.24
CA LYS A 18 -6.32 4.62 16.25
C LYS A 18 -5.69 5.47 15.15
N VAL A 19 -5.92 5.06 13.91
CA VAL A 19 -5.51 5.77 12.71
C VAL A 19 -6.73 5.98 11.82
N PHE A 20 -6.78 7.09 11.12
CA PHE A 20 -7.91 7.49 10.28
C PHE A 20 -7.42 7.76 8.87
N GLY A 21 -8.10 7.19 7.88
CA GLY A 21 -7.84 7.49 6.47
C GLY A 21 -9.10 7.31 5.63
N PRO A 22 -9.40 8.24 4.70
CA PRO A 22 -10.54 8.11 3.82
C PRO A 22 -10.23 7.16 2.65
N LEU A 23 -11.30 6.54 2.13
CA LEU A 23 -11.29 5.81 0.88
C LEU A 23 -11.65 6.77 -0.27
N ILE A 24 -10.80 6.83 -1.30
CA ILE A 24 -10.90 7.78 -2.41
C ILE A 24 -11.27 7.05 -3.70
N GLY A 25 -12.46 7.35 -4.21
CA GLY A 25 -12.99 6.82 -5.46
C GLY A 25 -12.92 7.81 -6.63
N PRO A 26 -13.71 7.59 -7.69
CA PRO A 26 -13.67 8.39 -8.91
C PRO A 26 -14.31 9.78 -8.70
N GLY A 27 -14.03 10.72 -9.60
CA GLY A 27 -14.63 12.06 -9.58
C GLY A 27 -13.95 13.09 -8.67
N ASN A 28 -12.93 12.66 -7.90
CA ASN A 28 -12.10 13.55 -7.08
C ASN A 28 -11.00 14.20 -7.92
N GLU A 29 -10.73 15.49 -7.68
CA GLU A 29 -9.56 16.18 -8.23
C GLU A 29 -8.34 15.87 -7.34
N PRO A 30 -7.27 15.22 -7.86
CA PRO A 30 -6.23 14.66 -7.00
C PRO A 30 -5.52 15.66 -6.08
N GLU A 31 -5.11 16.82 -6.59
CA GLU A 31 -4.33 17.81 -5.84
C GLU A 31 -5.14 18.36 -4.65
N THR A 32 -6.34 18.87 -4.93
CA THR A 32 -7.28 19.40 -3.95
C THR A 32 -7.65 18.34 -2.92
N THR A 33 -7.84 17.10 -3.35
CA THR A 33 -8.20 15.99 -2.49
C THR A 33 -7.08 15.66 -1.50
N VAL A 34 -5.85 15.45 -1.98
CA VAL A 34 -4.72 15.10 -1.09
C VAL A 34 -4.38 16.26 -0.15
N ALA A 35 -4.41 17.50 -0.64
CA ALA A 35 -4.22 18.69 0.18
C ALA A 35 -5.25 18.77 1.31
N ALA A 36 -6.54 18.55 1.02
CA ALA A 36 -7.60 18.56 2.01
C ALA A 36 -7.42 17.45 3.06
N ILE A 37 -7.09 16.23 2.63
CA ILE A 37 -6.85 15.09 3.53
C ILE A 37 -5.71 15.42 4.51
N LYS A 38 -4.59 15.95 4.01
CA LYS A 38 -3.45 16.35 4.84
C LYS A 38 -3.82 17.46 5.81
N ASN A 39 -4.53 18.50 5.35
CA ASN A 39 -4.92 19.64 6.17
C ASN A 39 -5.92 19.28 7.28
N ILE A 40 -6.82 18.32 7.02
CA ILE A 40 -7.75 17.79 8.03
C ILE A 40 -7.01 17.00 9.11
N GLY A 41 -5.85 16.43 8.79
CA GLY A 41 -5.03 15.66 9.73
C GLY A 41 -5.31 14.16 9.70
N PHE A 42 -5.72 13.61 8.56
CA PHE A 42 -5.78 12.15 8.38
C PHE A 42 -4.36 11.54 8.36
N ASP A 43 -4.27 10.29 8.80
CA ASP A 43 -3.02 9.55 8.95
C ASP A 43 -2.56 8.89 7.65
N TYR A 44 -3.50 8.61 6.74
CA TYR A 44 -3.26 8.02 5.42
C TYR A 44 -4.47 8.31 4.52
N PHE A 45 -4.38 7.93 3.26
CA PHE A 45 -5.55 7.74 2.41
C PHE A 45 -5.43 6.46 1.59
N MET A 46 -6.57 5.93 1.15
CA MET A 46 -6.62 4.69 0.37
C MET A 46 -7.29 4.94 -0.97
N ILE A 47 -6.66 4.52 -2.06
CA ILE A 47 -7.29 4.52 -3.38
C ILE A 47 -8.21 3.32 -3.51
N GLU A 48 -9.46 3.58 -3.85
CA GLU A 48 -10.43 2.55 -4.20
C GLU A 48 -10.24 2.13 -5.65
N ASN A 49 -10.01 0.85 -5.90
CA ASN A 49 -9.97 0.29 -7.24
C ASN A 49 -10.78 -1.01 -7.41
N GLU A 50 -11.51 -1.47 -6.39
CA GLU A 50 -12.40 -2.65 -6.50
C GLU A 50 -13.75 -2.29 -7.16
N HIS A 51 -14.29 -1.12 -6.81
CA HIS A 51 -15.61 -0.66 -7.25
C HIS A 51 -15.57 0.70 -7.96
N SER A 52 -14.40 1.12 -8.44
CA SER A 52 -14.22 2.42 -9.08
C SER A 52 -13.74 2.29 -10.53
N LEU A 53 -13.71 3.44 -11.20
CA LEU A 53 -13.12 3.60 -12.53
C LEU A 53 -11.82 4.41 -12.45
N VAL A 54 -11.07 4.31 -11.35
CA VAL A 54 -9.81 5.05 -11.17
C VAL A 54 -8.70 4.35 -11.97
N GLY A 55 -8.25 4.98 -13.06
CA GLY A 55 -7.19 4.44 -13.91
C GLY A 55 -5.78 4.55 -13.32
N LYS A 56 -4.84 3.80 -13.89
CA LYS A 56 -3.42 3.76 -13.45
C LYS A 56 -2.74 5.13 -13.49
N GLU A 57 -3.06 5.94 -14.49
CA GLU A 57 -2.54 7.30 -14.66
C GLU A 57 -2.99 8.20 -13.51
N THR A 58 -4.25 8.10 -13.10
CA THR A 58 -4.79 8.83 -11.94
C THR A 58 -4.19 8.32 -10.63
N ILE A 59 -4.06 7.01 -10.46
CA ILE A 59 -3.36 6.41 -9.30
C ILE A 59 -1.92 6.95 -9.20
N TYR A 60 -1.21 7.02 -10.32
CA TYR A 60 0.16 7.54 -10.35
C TYR A 60 0.24 9.02 -9.96
N GLN A 61 -0.77 9.83 -10.32
CA GLN A 61 -0.89 11.21 -9.83
C GLN A 61 -1.08 11.25 -8.30
N TYR A 62 -1.94 10.40 -7.75
CA TYR A 62 -2.10 10.29 -6.29
C TYR A 62 -0.82 9.85 -5.59
N ILE A 63 -0.03 8.94 -6.17
CA ILE A 63 1.27 8.52 -5.62
C ILE A 63 2.25 9.71 -5.56
N ARG A 64 2.30 10.52 -6.63
CA ARG A 64 3.12 11.74 -6.65
C ARG A 64 2.73 12.67 -5.51
N LEU A 65 1.43 12.93 -5.35
CA LEU A 65 0.89 13.86 -4.36
C LEU A 65 1.05 13.35 -2.94
N ALA A 66 0.86 12.04 -2.70
CA ALA A 66 1.13 11.41 -1.42
C ALA A 66 2.55 11.72 -0.90
N ARG A 67 3.53 11.70 -1.81
CA ARG A 67 4.92 12.04 -1.51
C ARG A 67 5.11 13.53 -1.27
N GLU A 68 4.53 14.39 -2.10
CA GLU A 68 4.61 15.85 -1.96
C GLU A 68 4.00 16.36 -0.65
N TYR A 69 2.87 15.78 -0.24
CA TYR A 69 2.18 16.12 1.01
C TYR A 69 2.62 15.27 2.21
N GLU A 70 3.60 14.38 2.03
CA GLU A 70 4.14 13.49 3.06
C GLU A 70 3.02 12.77 3.83
N ILE A 71 2.14 12.07 3.11
CA ILE A 71 1.03 11.28 3.67
C ILE A 71 1.03 9.87 3.05
N PRO A 72 0.93 8.80 3.86
CA PRO A 72 0.90 7.44 3.35
C PRO A 72 -0.27 7.18 2.39
N ILE A 73 0.02 6.48 1.29
CA ILE A 73 -0.97 6.04 0.30
C ILE A 73 -1.11 4.52 0.30
N LEU A 74 -2.33 4.05 0.54
CA LEU A 74 -2.73 2.66 0.44
C LEU A 74 -3.66 2.46 -0.77
N MET A 75 -3.96 1.22 -1.11
CA MET A 75 -4.92 0.90 -2.18
C MET A 75 -5.73 -0.34 -1.86
N ARG A 76 -7.00 -0.35 -2.25
CA ARG A 76 -7.79 -1.56 -2.42
C ARG A 76 -7.82 -1.93 -3.91
N PRO A 77 -7.15 -3.02 -4.34
CA PRO A 77 -7.05 -3.40 -5.75
C PRO A 77 -8.36 -4.01 -6.27
N GLU A 78 -8.43 -4.20 -7.59
CA GLU A 78 -9.59 -4.75 -8.31
C GLU A 78 -10.03 -6.13 -7.83
N GLU A 79 -9.07 -7.01 -7.52
CA GLU A 79 -9.31 -8.38 -7.07
C GLU A 79 -8.18 -8.87 -6.16
N ASN A 80 -8.40 -9.98 -5.47
CA ASN A 80 -7.43 -10.63 -4.59
C ASN A 80 -6.26 -11.31 -5.33
N ASN A 81 -6.37 -11.46 -6.65
CA ASN A 81 -5.41 -12.07 -7.55
C ASN A 81 -4.71 -11.03 -8.47
N ALA A 82 -5.04 -9.74 -8.29
CA ALA A 82 -4.67 -8.71 -9.25
C ALA A 82 -3.15 -8.52 -9.36
N HIS A 83 -2.73 -7.81 -10.41
CA HIS A 83 -1.33 -7.46 -10.62
C HIS A 83 -0.88 -6.35 -9.67
N PHE A 84 -0.52 -6.70 -8.42
CA PHE A 84 -0.14 -5.73 -7.38
C PHE A 84 1.20 -5.03 -7.63
N ARG A 85 2.15 -5.73 -8.28
CA ARG A 85 3.55 -5.30 -8.38
C ARG A 85 3.73 -3.90 -9.00
N PRO A 86 3.10 -3.56 -10.14
CA PRO A 86 3.23 -2.23 -10.72
C PRO A 86 2.80 -1.10 -9.77
N TYR A 87 1.73 -1.30 -8.99
CA TYR A 87 1.27 -0.31 -8.01
C TYR A 87 2.27 -0.15 -6.87
N LEU A 88 2.74 -1.27 -6.31
CA LEU A 88 3.74 -1.27 -5.24
C LEU A 88 5.11 -0.75 -5.70
N ASP A 89 5.52 -1.02 -6.94
CA ASP A 89 6.78 -0.53 -7.52
C ASP A 89 6.68 0.97 -7.83
N SER A 90 5.47 1.46 -8.14
CA SER A 90 5.21 2.88 -8.42
C SER A 90 5.22 3.72 -7.15
N GLY A 91 4.79 3.17 -6.00
CA GLY A 91 4.85 3.82 -4.70
C GLY A 91 3.64 3.64 -3.79
N ILE A 92 2.71 2.72 -4.08
CA ILE A 92 1.70 2.30 -3.10
C ILE A 92 2.41 1.62 -1.92
N GLN A 93 2.12 2.08 -0.70
CA GLN A 93 2.80 1.64 0.52
C GLN A 93 2.03 0.53 1.26
N GLY A 94 0.82 0.19 0.79
CA GLY A 94 0.10 -0.96 1.32
C GLY A 94 -1.19 -1.26 0.60
N LEU A 95 -1.71 -2.46 0.83
CA LEU A 95 -2.88 -3.00 0.17
C LEU A 95 -3.92 -3.46 1.18
N MET A 96 -5.18 -3.09 0.95
CA MET A 96 -6.34 -3.78 1.49
C MET A 96 -6.82 -4.77 0.44
N VAL A 97 -6.44 -6.05 0.57
CA VAL A 97 -6.77 -7.06 -0.45
C VAL A 97 -8.22 -7.48 -0.26
N PRO A 98 -9.12 -7.28 -1.24
CA PRO A 98 -10.52 -7.67 -1.12
C PRO A 98 -10.67 -9.19 -1.08
N GLN A 99 -11.83 -9.68 -0.66
CA GLN A 99 -12.33 -11.04 -0.84
C GLN A 99 -11.32 -12.13 -0.46
N VAL A 100 -10.70 -12.01 0.72
CA VAL A 100 -9.77 -13.01 1.24
C VAL A 100 -10.54 -14.01 2.10
N ASP A 101 -10.85 -15.16 1.50
CA ASP A 101 -11.63 -16.25 2.08
C ASP A 101 -10.78 -17.45 2.51
N SER A 102 -9.50 -17.51 2.13
CA SER A 102 -8.62 -18.65 2.45
C SER A 102 -7.18 -18.27 2.79
N VAL A 103 -6.48 -19.19 3.46
CA VAL A 103 -5.05 -19.08 3.77
C VAL A 103 -4.21 -18.94 2.49
N GLU A 104 -4.57 -19.65 1.43
CA GLU A 104 -3.88 -19.61 0.14
C GLU A 104 -3.98 -18.23 -0.51
N GLN A 105 -5.14 -17.57 -0.40
CA GLN A 105 -5.34 -16.21 -0.90
C GLN A 105 -4.53 -15.20 -0.06
N ALA A 106 -4.51 -15.35 1.26
CA ALA A 106 -3.67 -14.52 2.13
C ALA A 106 -2.17 -14.71 1.82
N LEU A 107 -1.71 -15.95 1.63
CA LEU A 107 -0.34 -16.26 1.23
C LEU A 107 -0.02 -15.73 -0.16
N PHE A 108 -0.96 -15.75 -1.11
CA PHE A 108 -0.78 -15.12 -2.41
C PHE A 108 -0.47 -13.63 -2.25
N ALA A 109 -1.27 -12.91 -1.45
CA ALA A 109 -1.06 -11.50 -1.19
C ALA A 109 0.32 -11.23 -0.55
N VAL A 110 0.71 -12.00 0.49
CA VAL A 110 2.04 -11.91 1.11
C VAL A 110 3.15 -12.10 0.05
N ASN A 111 3.04 -13.15 -0.77
CA ASN A 111 4.03 -13.47 -1.78
C ASN A 111 4.15 -12.41 -2.89
N GLN A 112 3.07 -11.67 -3.19
CA GLN A 112 3.11 -10.58 -4.17
C GLN A 112 3.57 -9.25 -3.57
N CYS A 113 3.39 -9.04 -2.27
CA CYS A 113 3.73 -7.79 -1.60
C CYS A 113 5.20 -7.74 -1.18
N TYR A 114 5.68 -8.81 -0.55
CA TYR A 114 6.99 -8.86 0.08
C TYR A 114 8.05 -9.51 -0.83
N PHE A 115 9.27 -9.00 -0.76
CA PHE A 115 10.46 -9.59 -1.35
C PHE A 115 10.98 -10.77 -0.51
N PRO A 116 11.82 -11.65 -1.07
CA PRO A 116 12.55 -12.64 -0.27
C PRO A 116 13.29 -11.98 0.91
N PRO A 117 13.35 -12.63 2.09
CA PRO A 117 12.84 -13.97 2.40
C PRO A 117 11.35 -14.01 2.80
N LEU A 118 10.68 -12.87 2.96
CA LEU A 118 9.31 -12.80 3.48
C LEU A 118 8.24 -13.18 2.44
N GLY A 119 8.53 -12.96 1.16
CA GLY A 119 7.65 -13.29 0.04
C GLY A 119 8.40 -13.64 -1.22
N LYS A 120 7.71 -13.53 -2.37
CA LYS A 120 8.20 -13.96 -3.69
C LYS A 120 8.05 -12.87 -4.75
N ARG A 121 7.92 -11.61 -4.34
CA ARG A 121 7.77 -10.48 -5.26
C ARG A 121 9.02 -10.36 -6.13
N GLY A 122 8.83 -10.22 -7.44
CA GLY A 122 9.92 -9.84 -8.35
C GLY A 122 10.27 -8.37 -8.18
N SER A 123 11.55 -8.00 -8.18
CA SER A 123 11.98 -6.61 -7.97
C SER A 123 11.78 -5.76 -9.22
N GLY A 124 10.91 -4.75 -9.10
CA GLY A 124 10.84 -3.59 -9.99
C GLY A 124 11.37 -2.30 -9.33
N ILE A 125 12.19 -2.43 -8.28
CA ILE A 125 12.76 -1.28 -7.56
C ILE A 125 13.51 -0.39 -8.56
N GLY A 126 13.18 0.90 -8.56
CA GLY A 126 13.74 1.89 -9.48
C GLY A 126 12.91 2.15 -10.75
N MET A 127 11.78 1.47 -10.96
CA MET A 127 10.86 1.80 -12.07
C MET A 127 10.03 3.06 -11.80
N SER A 128 9.88 3.46 -10.55
CA SER A 128 9.33 4.76 -10.18
C SER A 128 10.45 5.81 -10.14
N PRO A 129 10.25 7.01 -10.72
CA PRO A 129 11.21 8.11 -10.59
C PRO A 129 11.25 8.65 -9.16
N TYR A 130 10.34 8.22 -8.29
CA TYR A 130 10.26 8.69 -6.93
C TYR A 130 11.04 7.76 -5.97
N LEU A 131 12.05 8.32 -5.31
CA LEU A 131 12.97 7.61 -4.41
C LEU A 131 12.24 6.87 -3.29
N LEU A 132 12.69 5.68 -2.88
CA LEU A 132 12.13 4.97 -1.72
C LEU A 132 12.46 5.76 -0.43
N ASP A 133 11.54 6.64 -0.06
CA ASP A 133 11.71 7.73 0.91
C ASP A 133 13.05 8.46 0.82
N GLY A 134 13.65 8.68 -0.35
CA GLY A 134 14.95 9.39 -0.46
C GLY A 134 16.19 8.48 -0.55
N MET A 135 16.01 7.16 -0.67
CA MET A 135 17.10 6.27 -1.08
C MET A 135 17.38 6.46 -2.57
N ASP A 136 18.63 6.81 -2.88
CA ASP A 136 19.12 6.86 -4.26
C ASP A 136 19.34 5.43 -4.78
N VAL A 137 18.55 5.04 -5.78
CA VAL A 137 18.59 3.71 -6.38
C VAL A 137 19.91 3.42 -7.10
N ALA A 138 20.70 4.44 -7.45
CA ALA A 138 22.00 4.27 -8.08
C ALA A 138 23.12 3.93 -7.08
N THR A 139 22.95 4.30 -5.80
CA THR A 139 24.01 4.20 -4.78
C THR A 139 23.62 3.33 -3.60
N THR A 140 22.33 3.10 -3.37
CA THR A 140 21.82 2.28 -2.27
C THR A 140 21.90 0.79 -2.62
N PRO A 141 22.47 -0.08 -1.76
CA PRO A 141 22.46 -1.52 -1.97
C PRO A 141 21.03 -2.07 -2.12
N LEU A 142 20.83 -2.99 -3.07
CA LEU A 142 19.51 -3.61 -3.30
C LEU A 142 18.95 -4.29 -2.05
N THR A 143 19.82 -4.90 -1.24
CA THR A 143 19.43 -5.54 0.02
C THR A 143 18.82 -4.53 1.01
N THR A 144 19.42 -3.34 1.12
CA THR A 144 18.90 -2.26 1.98
C THR A 144 17.52 -1.79 1.51
N MET A 145 17.33 -1.65 0.19
CA MET A 145 16.03 -1.26 -0.37
C MET A 145 14.97 -2.36 -0.17
N ILE A 146 15.35 -3.63 -0.33
CA ILE A 146 14.49 -4.78 -0.07
C ILE A 146 14.05 -4.82 1.39
N GLU A 147 14.98 -4.67 2.33
CA GLU A 147 14.70 -4.64 3.77
C GLU A 147 13.76 -3.48 4.12
N TYR A 148 14.02 -2.30 3.56
CA TYR A 148 13.16 -1.15 3.70
C TYR A 148 11.74 -1.40 3.18
N VAL A 149 11.58 -1.94 1.96
CA VAL A 149 10.23 -2.20 1.41
C VAL A 149 9.51 -3.24 2.26
N ASN A 150 10.21 -4.30 2.65
CA ASN A 150 9.65 -5.38 3.46
C ASN A 150 9.15 -4.90 4.83
N ARG A 151 9.89 -4.00 5.50
CA ARG A 151 9.41 -3.44 6.78
C ARG A 151 8.24 -2.48 6.58
N ASN A 152 8.17 -1.78 5.45
CA ASN A 152 7.22 -0.70 5.21
C ASN A 152 5.84 -1.15 4.74
N ILE A 153 5.75 -2.22 3.94
CA ILE A 153 4.46 -2.59 3.36
C ILE A 153 3.43 -2.94 4.46
N ILE A 154 2.27 -2.27 4.37
CA ILE A 154 1.07 -2.55 5.16
C ILE A 154 0.16 -3.46 4.33
N LEU A 155 -0.13 -4.66 4.82
CA LEU A 155 -1.00 -5.61 4.14
C LEU A 155 -2.21 -5.91 5.01
N MET A 156 -3.42 -5.71 4.48
CA MET A 156 -4.69 -5.89 5.17
C MET A 156 -5.60 -6.82 4.36
N PRO A 157 -5.69 -8.11 4.70
CA PRO A 157 -6.70 -8.99 4.13
C PRO A 157 -8.11 -8.55 4.56
N GLN A 158 -8.98 -8.21 3.61
CA GLN A 158 -10.38 -7.83 3.88
C GLN A 158 -11.22 -9.09 4.06
N THR A 159 -11.92 -9.18 5.19
CA THR A 159 -12.82 -10.29 5.52
C THR A 159 -14.25 -9.86 5.30
N GLU A 160 -14.92 -10.42 4.30
CA GLU A 160 -16.27 -9.97 3.90
C GLU A 160 -17.25 -11.07 3.52
N SER A 161 -16.86 -12.33 3.74
CA SER A 161 -17.72 -13.48 3.52
C SER A 161 -17.81 -14.35 4.77
N LEU A 162 -18.82 -15.22 4.81
CA LEU A 162 -18.91 -16.25 5.85
C LEU A 162 -17.75 -17.26 5.76
N ALA A 163 -17.21 -17.49 4.56
CA ALA A 163 -16.03 -18.33 4.38
C ALA A 163 -14.81 -17.69 5.05
N ALA A 164 -14.57 -16.39 4.82
CA ALA A 164 -13.51 -15.64 5.48
C ALA A 164 -13.62 -15.73 7.01
N ILE A 165 -14.82 -15.52 7.58
CA ILE A 165 -15.03 -15.60 9.03
C ILE A 165 -14.69 -17.00 9.58
N ARG A 166 -15.04 -18.06 8.86
CA ARG A 166 -14.76 -19.45 9.28
C ARG A 166 -13.26 -19.77 9.24
N GLU A 167 -12.53 -19.19 8.29
CA GLU A 167 -11.09 -19.40 8.12
C GLU A 167 -10.21 -18.43 8.94
N LEU A 168 -10.79 -17.39 9.57
CA LEU A 168 -10.05 -16.41 10.39
C LEU A 168 -8.99 -17.01 11.33
N PRO A 169 -9.26 -18.10 12.09
CA PRO A 169 -8.27 -18.69 12.99
C PRO A 169 -7.04 -19.30 12.29
N ARG A 170 -7.10 -19.50 10.98
CA ARG A 170 -6.01 -20.03 10.16
C ARG A 170 -5.34 -18.94 9.32
N THR A 171 -6.05 -17.85 9.04
CA THR A 171 -5.60 -16.75 8.17
C THR A 171 -4.84 -15.66 8.94
N LEU A 172 -5.16 -15.43 10.22
CA LEU A 172 -4.50 -14.44 11.11
C LEU A 172 -3.62 -15.13 12.16
#